data_AF-A0A4W3GQ89-F1
#
_entry.id   AF-A0A4W3GQ89-F1
#
_cell.length_a   1.000
_cell.length_b   1.000
_cell.length_c   1.000
_cell.angle_alpha   90.00
_cell.angle_beta   90.00
_cell.angle_gamma   90.00
#
_symmetry.space_group_name_H-M   'P 1'
#
loop_
_entity.id
_entity.type
_entity.pdbx_description
1 polymer ?
#
loop_
_entity_poly.entity_id
_entity_poly.type
_entity_poly.pdbx_seq_one_letter_code
_entity_poly.pdbx_strand_id
1 'polypeptide(L)'
;MINQKLQDFDEQMKPIGEVVTQATIELYEAIIEKFLPTPAKIHYLFNLRDISKVFQGMLRIHRDYHDTKQCIARLWIHESFR
;
A
#
# COMPACT_ATOMS: atom_id res chain seq x y z
N MET A 1 -3.79 -9.57 -7.02
CA MET A 1 -3.72 -10.18 -5.68
C MET A 1 -4.60 -9.45 -4.65
N ILE A 2 -4.45 -8.13 -4.47
CA ILE A 2 -5.30 -7.38 -3.51
C ILE A 2 -6.81 -7.47 -3.86
N ASN A 3 -7.15 -7.35 -5.15
CA ASN A 3 -8.54 -7.47 -5.61
C ASN A 3 -9.14 -8.85 -5.34
N GLN A 4 -8.34 -9.93 -5.38
CA GLN A 4 -8.79 -11.28 -5.02
C GLN A 4 -9.06 -11.37 -3.52
N LYS A 5 -8.17 -10.80 -2.68
CA LYS A 5 -8.37 -10.75 -1.22
C LYS A 5 -9.64 -9.99 -0.82
N LEU A 6 -10.02 -8.97 -1.59
CA LEU A 6 -11.22 -8.17 -1.34
C LEU A 6 -12.52 -8.80 -1.87
N GLN A 7 -12.47 -9.95 -2.55
CA GLN A 7 -13.69 -10.64 -3.00
C GLN A 7 -14.53 -11.16 -1.83
N ASP A 8 -13.90 -11.50 -0.71
CA ASP A 8 -14.56 -11.99 0.51
C ASP A 8 -15.25 -10.88 1.33
N PHE A 9 -15.08 -9.61 0.92
CA PHE A 9 -15.57 -8.41 1.58
C PHE A 9 -16.84 -7.90 0.90
N ASP A 10 -17.53 -6.97 1.57
CA ASP A 10 -18.71 -6.30 1.00
C ASP A 10 -18.39 -5.62 -0.34
N GLU A 11 -19.37 -5.53 -1.22
CA GLU A 11 -19.23 -5.02 -2.58
C GLU A 11 -18.72 -3.57 -2.59
N GLN A 12 -19.07 -2.81 -1.56
CA GLN A 12 -18.58 -1.45 -1.34
C GLN A 12 -17.05 -1.38 -1.17
N MET A 13 -16.40 -2.45 -0.72
CA MET A 13 -14.95 -2.50 -0.48
C MET A 13 -14.13 -2.85 -1.71
N LYS A 14 -14.69 -3.59 -2.66
CA LYS A 14 -13.98 -4.00 -3.88
C LYS A 14 -13.26 -2.85 -4.62
N PRO A 15 -13.84 -1.65 -4.80
CA PRO A 15 -13.13 -0.56 -5.50
C PRO A 15 -11.90 -0.04 -4.74
N ILE A 16 -11.76 -0.29 -3.43
CA ILE A 16 -10.62 0.22 -2.67
C ILE A 16 -9.30 -0.43 -3.10
N GLY A 17 -9.35 -1.66 -3.63
CA GLY A 17 -8.15 -2.36 -4.09
C GLY A 17 -7.46 -1.64 -5.25
N GLU A 18 -8.24 -1.10 -6.18
CA GLU A 18 -7.73 -0.34 -7.32
C GLU A 18 -7.20 1.03 -6.86
N VAL A 19 -7.95 1.73 -5.99
CA VAL A 19 -7.54 3.02 -5.41
C VAL A 19 -6.21 2.91 -4.67
N VAL A 20 -6.06 1.90 -3.81
CA VAL A 20 -4.80 1.67 -3.07
C VAL A 20 -3.66 1.32 -4.01
N THR A 21 -3.95 0.56 -5.07
CA THR A 21 -2.92 0.18 -6.05
C THR A 21 -2.39 1.41 -6.76
N GLN A 22 -3.28 2.25 -7.28
CA GLN A 22 -2.93 3.50 -7.95
C GLN A 22 -2.19 4.45 -7.00
N ALA A 23 -2.71 4.65 -5.78
CA ALA A 23 -2.06 5.50 -4.78
C ALA A 23 -0.65 5.02 -4.38
N THR A 24 -0.41 3.71 -4.35
CA THR A 24 0.92 3.16 -4.05
C THR A 24 1.91 3.41 -5.18
N ILE A 25 1.46 3.36 -6.44
CA ILE A 25 2.29 3.67 -7.61
C ILE A 25 2.66 5.16 -7.60
N GLU A 26 1.68 6.05 -7.43
CA GLU A 26 1.90 7.49 -7.36
C GLU A 26 2.83 7.87 -6.21
N LEU A 27 2.67 7.23 -5.05
CA LEU A 27 3.56 7.43 -3.91
C LEU A 27 4.99 7.00 -4.23
N TYR A 28 5.16 5.84 -4.88
CA TYR A 28 6.48 5.34 -5.27
C TYR A 28 7.17 6.30 -6.25
N GLU A 29 6.46 6.74 -7.29
CA GLU A 29 6.96 7.70 -8.27
C GLU A 29 7.38 9.03 -7.62
N ALA A 30 6.56 9.56 -6.72
CA ALA A 30 6.89 10.78 -5.98
C ALA A 30 8.11 10.60 -5.04
N ILE A 31 8.28 9.42 -4.47
CA ILE A 31 9.41 9.12 -3.58
C ILE A 31 10.72 9.03 -4.37
N ILE A 32 10.75 8.30 -5.49
CA ILE A 32 11.97 8.16 -6.29
C ILE A 32 12.42 9.50 -6.90
N GLU A 33 11.48 10.40 -7.18
CA GLU A 33 11.77 11.76 -7.66
C GLU A 33 12.35 12.66 -6.55
N LYS A 34 11.76 12.60 -5.34
CA LYS A 34 12.15 13.49 -4.21
C LYS A 34 13.36 13.00 -3.43
N PHE A 35 13.53 11.68 -3.30
CA PHE A 35 14.53 11.04 -2.45
C PHE A 35 15.59 10.35 -3.30
N LEU A 36 16.33 11.15 -4.07
CA LEU A 36 17.41 10.63 -4.91
C LEU A 36 18.56 10.09 -4.04
N PRO A 37 19.10 8.90 -4.35
CA PRO A 37 20.28 8.39 -3.69
C PRO A 37 21.47 9.26 -4.07
N THR A 38 22.01 9.98 -3.10
CA THR A 38 23.25 10.75 -3.24
C THR A 38 24.32 10.11 -2.37
N PRO A 39 25.63 10.34 -2.62
CA PRO A 39 26.69 9.81 -1.76
C PRO A 39 26.53 10.17 -0.28
N ALA A 40 25.92 11.32 0.03
CA ALA A 40 25.60 11.72 1.40
C ALA A 40 24.31 11.08 1.96
N LYS A 41 23.44 10.55 1.09
CA LYS A 41 22.12 9.98 1.44
C LYS A 41 21.89 8.63 0.73
N ILE A 42 22.84 7.72 0.89
CA ILE A 42 22.81 6.39 0.25
C ILE A 42 21.66 5.50 0.72
N HIS A 43 21.01 5.84 1.84
CA HIS A 43 19.90 5.07 2.39
C HIS A 43 18.56 5.31 1.67
N TYR A 44 18.48 6.29 0.76
CA TYR A 44 17.31 6.50 -0.11
C TYR A 44 17.32 5.58 -1.34
N LEU A 45 17.41 4.28 -1.07
CA LEU A 45 17.32 3.22 -2.07
C LEU A 45 15.92 2.60 -2.05
N PHE A 46 14.94 3.38 -2.52
CA PHE A 46 13.57 2.90 -2.68
C PHE A 46 13.49 1.98 -3.91
N ASN A 47 12.92 0.79 -3.74
CA ASN A 47 12.80 -0.19 -4.80
C ASN A 47 11.48 -0.98 -4.69
N LEU A 48 11.23 -1.88 -5.65
CA LEU A 48 9.97 -2.65 -5.71
C LEU A 48 9.74 -3.57 -4.49
N ARG A 49 10.77 -3.86 -3.70
CA ARG A 49 10.62 -4.61 -2.43
C ARG A 49 9.79 -3.82 -1.42
N ASP A 50 9.94 -2.49 -1.41
CA ASP A 50 9.22 -1.63 -0.46
C ASP A 50 7.72 -1.63 -0.79
N ILE A 51 7.38 -1.51 -2.07
CA ILE A 51 6.00 -1.73 -2.56
C ILE A 51 5.50 -3.13 -2.17
N SER A 52 6.32 -4.17 -2.36
CA SER A 52 5.93 -5.55 -2.03
C SER A 52 5.59 -5.71 -0.54
N LYS A 53 6.33 -5.05 0.36
CA LYS A 53 6.04 -5.08 1.81
C LYS A 53 4.69 -4.44 2.12
N VAL A 54 4.36 -3.30 1.50
CA VAL A 54 3.05 -2.64 1.66
C VAL A 54 1.92 -3.60 1.32
N PHE A 55 1.99 -4.24 0.14
CA PHE A 55 0.95 -5.20 -0.25
C PHE A 55 0.94 -6.47 0.60
N GLN A 56 2.09 -6.95 1.07
CA GLN A 56 2.14 -8.08 2.00
C GLN A 56 1.41 -7.78 3.31
N GLY A 57 1.54 -6.57 3.85
CA GLY A 57 0.77 -6.12 5.01
C GLY A 57 -0.73 -6.05 4.72
N MET A 58 -1.09 -5.47 3.57
CA MET A 58 -2.48 -5.38 3.13
C MET A 58 -3.12 -6.75 2.83
N LEU A 59 -2.36 -7.77 2.44
CA LEU A 59 -2.91 -9.12 2.23
C LEU A 59 -3.26 -9.84 3.55
N ARG A 60 -2.79 -9.33 4.70
CA ARG A 60 -3.09 -9.88 6.04
C ARG A 60 -4.40 -9.34 6.64
N ILE A 61 -5.14 -8.51 5.89
CA ILE A 61 -6.44 -8.00 6.32
C ILE A 61 -7.41 -9.16 6.57
N HIS A 62 -8.18 -9.03 7.64
CA HIS A 62 -9.24 -9.96 8.01
C HIS A 62 -10.57 -9.20 8.11
N ARG A 63 -11.63 -9.78 7.53
CA ARG A 63 -12.96 -9.16 7.39
C ARG A 63 -13.54 -8.72 8.73
N ASP A 64 -13.36 -9.53 9.77
CA ASP A 64 -13.95 -9.28 11.09
C ASP A 64 -13.39 -8.03 11.78
N TYR A 65 -12.23 -7.53 11.37
CA TYR A 65 -11.57 -6.36 11.96
C TYR A 65 -11.49 -5.16 11.01
N HIS A 66 -11.73 -5.36 9.72
CA HIS A 66 -11.56 -4.33 8.68
C HIS A 66 -12.80 -4.29 7.79
N ASP A 67 -13.90 -3.83 8.38
CA ASP A 67 -15.23 -3.76 7.77
C ASP A 67 -15.51 -2.41 7.10
N THR A 68 -14.62 -1.43 7.23
CA THR A 68 -14.78 -0.06 6.72
C THR A 68 -13.64 0.38 5.82
N LYS A 69 -13.95 1.21 4.81
CA LYS A 69 -12.97 1.80 3.88
C LYS A 69 -11.89 2.58 4.63
N GLN A 70 -12.28 3.31 5.68
CA GLN A 70 -11.34 4.05 6.52
C GLN A 70 -10.39 3.14 7.29
N CYS A 71 -10.80 1.92 7.65
CA CYS A 71 -9.92 0.96 8.32
C CYS A 71 -8.82 0.50 7.36
N ILE A 72 -9.20 0.11 6.14
CA ILE A 72 -8.26 -0.33 5.09
C ILE A 72 -7.32 0.80 4.68
N ALA A 73 -7.83 2.03 4.53
CA ALA A 73 -7.00 3.20 4.22
C ALA A 73 -5.98 3.50 5.33
N ARG A 74 -6.37 3.39 6.61
CA ARG A 74 -5.45 3.55 7.75
C ARG A 74 -4.37 2.47 7.77
N LEU A 75 -4.74 1.23 7.45
CA LEU A 75 -3.75 0.15 7.35
C LEU A 75 -2.77 0.40 6.19
N TRP A 76 -3.25 0.84 5.04
CA TRP A 76 -2.38 1.19 3.91
C TRP A 76 -1.36 2.26 4.31
N ILE A 77 -1.82 3.34 4.96
CA ILE A 77 -0.94 4.37 5.52
C ILE A 77 0.08 3.73 6.47
N HIS A 78 -0.37 2.91 7.43
CA HIS A 78 0.53 2.25 8.37
C HIS A 78 1.63 1.43 7.67
N GLU A 79 1.28 0.62 6.68
CA GLU A 79 2.25 -0.19 5.95
C GLU A 79 3.16 0.65 5.04
N SER A 80 2.72 1.81 4.54
CA SER A 80 3.57 2.75 3.78
C SER A 80 4.62 3.46 4.63
N PHE A 81 4.40 3.61 5.93
CA PHE A 81 5.35 4.27 6.86
C PHE A 81 6.28 3.29 7.59
N ARG A 82 6.16 1.98 7.35
CA ARG A 82 7.00 0.94 7.95
C ARG A 82 8.34 0.76 7.24
#